data_AF-J9FY23-F1
#
_entry.id   AF-J9FY23-F1
#
_cell.length_a   1.000
_cell.length_b   1.000
_cell.length_c   1.000
_cell.angle_alpha   90.00
_cell.angle_beta   90.00
_cell.angle_gamma   90.00
#
_symmetry.space_group_name_H-M   'P 1'
#
loop_
_entity.id
_entity.type
_entity.pdbx_description
1 polymer ?
#
loop_
_entity_poly.entity_id
_entity_poly.type
_entity_poly.pdbx_seq_one_letter_code
_entity_poly.pdbx_strand_id
1 'polypeptide(L)'
;MIRDSMDLYYHRHGGIHLVVLDGIADLIRSANDEAESIAIVDEVYRLAGIYKTCIICVLHFVPNGIKLRGHIGSELQRKAAAILSIEKDENPAYSVVKAIKVRDGSPLDVPMLLFTWDKQKDMHVSAGEKPAEDKEKRKKEELQGIIKEIFRSRKKITYTELVTELMQAMDIKERTAKSYISYMKTNGMLNQDSSNNYQP
;
A
#
# COMPACT_ATOMS: atom_id res chain seq x y z
N MET A 1 -9.16 -21.26 16.43
CA MET A 1 -7.91 -20.77 17.06
C MET A 1 -7.85 -19.24 17.13
N ILE A 2 -7.72 -18.50 16.01
CA ILE A 2 -7.66 -17.02 16.09
C ILE A 2 -8.95 -16.43 16.66
N ARG A 3 -10.11 -16.85 16.13
CA ARG A 3 -11.42 -16.41 16.60
C ARG A 3 -11.62 -16.69 18.10
N ASP A 4 -11.33 -17.90 18.55
CA ASP A 4 -11.54 -18.28 19.96
C ASP A 4 -10.64 -17.47 20.90
N SER A 5 -9.39 -17.23 20.51
CA SER A 5 -8.48 -16.35 21.24
C SER A 5 -9.00 -14.92 21.29
N MET A 6 -9.45 -14.37 20.15
CA MET A 6 -10.03 -13.02 20.11
C MET A 6 -11.27 -12.93 20.99
N ASP A 7 -12.15 -13.92 20.94
CA ASP A 7 -13.38 -13.95 21.75
C ASP A 7 -13.06 -13.92 23.25
N LEU A 8 -12.14 -14.80 23.67
CA LEU A 8 -11.67 -14.86 25.05
C LEU A 8 -11.09 -13.52 25.52
N TYR A 9 -10.15 -12.93 24.76
CA TYR A 9 -9.49 -11.68 25.16
C TYR A 9 -10.44 -10.48 25.10
N TYR A 10 -11.33 -10.44 24.13
CA TYR A 10 -12.33 -9.39 24.02
C TYR A 10 -13.23 -9.36 25.25
N HIS A 11 -13.77 -10.52 25.66
CA HIS A 11 -14.63 -10.60 26.84
C HIS A 11 -13.86 -10.41 28.15
N ARG A 12 -12.62 -10.92 28.23
CA ARG A 12 -11.78 -10.79 29.43
C ARG A 12 -11.34 -9.35 29.70
N HIS A 13 -11.08 -8.57 28.66
CA HIS A 13 -10.50 -7.22 28.78
C HIS A 13 -11.45 -6.09 28.34
N GLY A 14 -12.69 -6.41 27.95
CA GLY A 14 -13.69 -5.43 27.50
C GLY A 14 -13.41 -4.85 26.11
N GLY A 15 -12.57 -5.51 25.31
CA GLY A 15 -12.19 -5.06 23.96
C GLY A 15 -10.84 -5.60 23.50
N ILE A 16 -10.54 -5.39 22.21
CA ILE A 16 -9.20 -5.59 21.64
C ILE A 16 -8.84 -4.33 20.89
N HIS A 17 -7.66 -3.77 21.17
CA HIS A 17 -7.19 -2.57 20.48
C HIS A 17 -6.48 -2.90 19.16
N LEU A 18 -5.67 -3.96 19.19
CA LEU A 18 -4.82 -4.36 18.07
C LEU A 18 -4.62 -5.88 18.08
N VAL A 19 -4.68 -6.48 16.89
CA VAL A 19 -4.21 -7.86 16.65
C VAL A 19 -3.08 -7.80 15.63
N VAL A 20 -2.00 -8.54 15.88
CA VAL A 20 -0.90 -8.70 14.93
C VAL A 20 -0.85 -10.18 14.53
N LEU A 21 -0.98 -10.44 13.24
CA LEU A 21 -0.82 -11.76 12.63
C LEU A 21 0.52 -11.77 11.90
N ASP A 22 1.54 -12.28 12.58
CA ASP A 22 2.87 -12.44 12.01
C ASP A 22 2.90 -13.72 11.15
N GLY A 23 2.78 -13.55 9.83
CA GLY A 23 2.67 -14.67 8.88
C GLY A 23 1.22 -15.02 8.51
N ILE A 24 0.49 -14.09 7.88
CA ILE A 24 -0.89 -14.37 7.42
C ILE A 24 -0.96 -15.51 6.39
N ALA A 25 0.09 -15.67 5.59
CA ALA A 25 0.19 -16.74 4.60
C ALA A 25 0.34 -18.13 5.23
N ASP A 26 0.78 -18.22 6.49
CA ASP A 26 0.97 -19.49 7.19
C ASP A 26 -0.37 -20.07 7.68
N LEU A 27 -1.46 -19.29 7.59
CA LEU A 27 -2.82 -19.73 7.90
C LEU A 27 -3.48 -20.51 6.76
N ILE A 28 -2.85 -20.57 5.59
CA ILE A 28 -3.35 -21.27 4.41
C ILE A 28 -2.29 -22.25 3.89
N ARG A 29 -2.73 -23.30 3.20
CA ARG A 29 -1.82 -24.34 2.69
C ARG A 29 -0.98 -23.83 1.52
N SER A 30 -1.54 -22.92 0.73
CA SER A 30 -0.88 -22.32 -0.42
C SER A 30 -1.34 -20.89 -0.60
N ALA A 31 -0.40 -19.94 -0.56
CA ALA A 31 -0.65 -18.54 -0.94
C ALA A 31 -1.11 -18.36 -2.39
N ASN A 32 -1.02 -19.41 -3.22
CA ASN A 32 -1.47 -19.42 -4.61
C ASN A 32 -2.84 -20.08 -4.78
N ASP A 33 -3.47 -20.60 -3.73
CA ASP A 33 -4.86 -21.05 -3.80
C ASP A 33 -5.78 -19.83 -3.62
N GLU A 34 -6.54 -19.50 -4.65
CA GLU A 34 -7.44 -18.33 -4.66
C GLU A 34 -8.58 -18.50 -3.65
N ALA A 35 -9.17 -19.68 -3.53
CA ALA A 35 -10.31 -19.92 -2.65
C ALA A 35 -9.89 -19.85 -1.17
N GLU A 36 -8.76 -20.47 -0.80
CA GLU A 36 -8.21 -20.36 0.55
C GLU A 36 -7.82 -18.91 0.87
N SER A 37 -7.21 -18.20 -0.09
CA SER A 37 -6.81 -16.79 0.06
C SER A 37 -8.00 -15.88 0.31
N ILE A 38 -9.08 -16.03 -0.47
CA ILE A 38 -10.32 -15.27 -0.27
C ILE A 38 -10.92 -15.60 1.09
N ALA A 39 -11.03 -16.89 1.44
CA ALA A 39 -11.64 -17.31 2.69
C ALA A 39 -10.92 -16.75 3.92
N ILE A 40 -9.58 -16.77 3.95
CA ILE A 40 -8.82 -16.28 5.10
C ILE A 40 -8.88 -14.75 5.22
N VAL A 41 -8.76 -14.03 4.10
CA VAL A 41 -8.83 -12.56 4.10
C VAL A 41 -10.23 -12.09 4.51
N ASP A 42 -11.28 -12.77 4.05
CA ASP A 42 -12.67 -12.46 4.40
C ASP A 42 -12.95 -12.71 5.87
N GLU A 43 -12.45 -13.81 6.42
CA GLU A 43 -12.59 -14.10 7.84
C GLU A 43 -11.87 -13.05 8.69
N VAL A 44 -10.63 -12.68 8.37
CA VAL A 44 -9.89 -11.64 9.09
C VAL A 44 -10.60 -10.29 8.99
N TYR A 45 -11.08 -9.92 7.80
CA TYR A 45 -11.82 -8.68 7.59
C TYR A 45 -13.13 -8.66 8.43
N ARG A 46 -13.85 -9.79 8.47
CA ARG A 46 -15.06 -9.96 9.27
C ARG A 46 -14.75 -9.85 10.77
N LEU A 47 -13.68 -10.48 11.26
CA LEU A 47 -13.25 -10.40 12.65
C LEU A 47 -12.90 -8.97 13.06
N ALA A 48 -12.16 -8.23 12.23
CA ALA A 48 -11.87 -6.81 12.45
C ALA A 48 -13.17 -5.99 12.60
N GLY A 49 -14.17 -6.29 11.75
CA GLY A 49 -15.48 -5.63 11.78
C GLY A 49 -16.34 -5.97 13.00
N ILE A 50 -16.29 -7.22 13.48
CA ILE A 50 -17.04 -7.70 14.67
C ILE A 50 -16.44 -7.13 15.94
N TYR A 51 -15.13 -7.32 16.13
CA TYR A 51 -14.44 -6.94 17.35
C TYR A 51 -14.02 -5.45 17.36
N LYS A 52 -14.32 -4.71 16.28
CA LYS A 52 -14.00 -3.28 16.14
C LYS A 52 -12.53 -2.96 16.43
N THR A 53 -11.63 -3.84 15.97
CA THR A 53 -10.19 -3.76 16.22
C THR A 53 -9.42 -3.60 14.93
N CYS A 54 -8.25 -2.96 15.01
CA CYS A 54 -7.26 -3.03 13.94
C CYS A 54 -6.62 -4.42 13.92
N ILE A 55 -6.44 -4.99 12.73
CA ILE A 55 -5.67 -6.22 12.53
C ILE A 55 -4.54 -5.93 11.54
N ILE A 56 -3.30 -6.15 11.96
CA ILE A 56 -2.10 -6.02 11.15
C ILE A 56 -1.70 -7.42 10.69
N CYS A 57 -1.63 -7.61 9.37
CA CYS A 57 -1.19 -8.86 8.76
C CYS A 57 0.21 -8.68 8.18
N VAL A 58 1.17 -9.48 8.62
CA VAL A 58 2.52 -9.51 8.04
C VAL A 58 2.52 -10.49 6.88
N LEU A 59 2.93 -10.01 5.70
CA LEU A 59 3.11 -10.80 4.49
C LEU A 59 4.46 -10.47 3.86
N HIS A 60 5.27 -11.50 3.62
CA HIS A 60 6.53 -11.35 2.90
C HIS A 60 6.31 -11.16 1.39
N PHE A 61 7.17 -10.37 0.77
CA PHE A 61 7.26 -10.28 -0.70
C PHE A 61 7.64 -11.63 -1.31
N VAL A 62 7.29 -11.82 -2.59
CA VAL A 62 7.83 -12.96 -3.35
C VAL A 62 9.37 -12.86 -3.41
N PRO A 63 10.10 -13.99 -3.36
CA PRO A 63 11.55 -13.97 -3.54
C PRO A 63 11.92 -13.22 -4.83
N ASN A 64 12.81 -12.22 -4.71
CA ASN A 64 13.28 -11.38 -5.82
C ASN A 64 12.21 -10.52 -6.54
N GLY A 65 11.04 -10.30 -5.96
CA GLY A 65 10.01 -9.44 -6.54
C GLY A 65 9.50 -8.35 -5.59
N ILE A 66 8.95 -7.29 -6.18
CA ILE A 66 8.35 -6.14 -5.48
C ILE A 66 6.84 -6.36 -5.25
N LYS A 67 6.30 -7.50 -5.71
CA LYS A 67 4.87 -7.83 -5.59
C LYS A 67 4.58 -8.62 -4.32
N LEU A 68 3.43 -8.34 -3.72
CA LEU A 68 2.90 -9.15 -2.63
C LEU A 68 2.68 -10.59 -3.11
N ARG A 69 2.83 -11.55 -2.18
CA ARG A 69 2.87 -12.98 -2.50
C ARG A 69 1.49 -13.53 -2.87
N GLY A 70 1.39 -14.14 -4.06
CA GLY A 70 0.28 -14.99 -4.48
C GLY A 70 -1.09 -14.30 -4.56
N HIS A 71 -2.15 -15.12 -4.59
CA HIS A 71 -3.54 -14.64 -4.59
C HIS A 71 -3.87 -13.91 -3.29
N ILE A 72 -3.32 -14.36 -2.15
CA ILE A 72 -3.49 -13.69 -0.85
C ILE A 72 -3.00 -12.24 -0.87
N GLY A 73 -1.88 -11.96 -1.55
CA GLY A 73 -1.38 -10.59 -1.71
C GLY A 73 -2.35 -9.69 -2.47
N SER A 74 -2.95 -10.20 -3.54
CA SER A 74 -3.97 -9.49 -4.32
C SER A 74 -5.25 -9.24 -3.52
N GLU A 75 -5.71 -10.23 -2.74
CA GLU A 75 -6.91 -10.09 -1.91
C GLU A 75 -6.70 -9.11 -0.76
N LEU A 76 -5.53 -9.16 -0.10
CA LEU A 76 -5.17 -8.16 0.91
C LEU A 76 -5.11 -6.76 0.29
N GLN A 77 -4.57 -6.61 -0.93
CA GLN A 77 -4.57 -5.32 -1.62
C GLN A 77 -5.97 -4.75 -1.83
N ARG A 78 -6.95 -5.61 -2.12
CA ARG A 78 -8.34 -5.20 -2.31
C ARG A 78 -8.99 -4.78 -1.00
N LYS A 79 -8.85 -5.58 0.08
CA LYS A 79 -9.62 -5.39 1.32
C LYS A 79 -8.95 -4.51 2.38
N ALA A 80 -7.62 -4.44 2.39
CA ALA A 80 -6.89 -3.68 3.41
C ALA A 80 -7.22 -2.18 3.37
N ALA A 81 -7.32 -1.56 4.54
CA ALA A 81 -7.48 -0.11 4.66
C ALA A 81 -6.17 0.64 4.38
N ALA A 82 -5.03 0.01 4.67
CA ALA A 82 -3.72 0.54 4.35
C ALA A 82 -2.74 -0.61 4.09
N ILE A 83 -1.71 -0.35 3.28
CA ILE A 83 -0.60 -1.26 3.05
C ILE A 83 0.68 -0.47 3.25
N LEU A 84 1.53 -0.95 4.15
CA LEU A 84 2.84 -0.40 4.42
C LEU A 84 3.88 -1.41 3.92
N SER A 85 4.86 -0.92 3.17
CA SER A 85 6.04 -1.67 2.77
C SER A 85 7.17 -1.34 3.73
N ILE A 86 7.88 -2.37 4.20
CA ILE A 86 9.12 -2.23 4.94
C ILE A 86 10.23 -2.77 4.05
N GLU A 87 11.15 -1.91 3.66
CA GLU A 87 12.25 -2.20 2.74
C GLU A 87 13.58 -1.83 3.38
N LYS A 88 14.66 -2.44 2.87
CA LYS A 88 16.01 -1.98 3.19
C LYS A 88 16.25 -0.63 2.50
N ASP A 89 16.81 0.33 3.23
CA ASP A 89 17.15 1.64 2.66
C ASP A 89 18.42 1.58 1.79
N GLU A 90 18.64 2.62 0.98
CA GLU A 90 19.92 2.84 0.28
C GLU A 90 21.10 2.82 1.26
N ASN A 91 20.93 3.39 2.45
CA ASN A 91 21.86 3.18 3.55
C ASN A 91 21.47 1.89 4.30
N PRO A 92 22.31 0.83 4.25
CA PRO A 92 21.97 -0.48 4.81
C PRO A 92 21.82 -0.51 6.34
N ALA A 93 22.20 0.56 7.04
CA ALA A 93 21.96 0.71 8.48
C ALA A 93 20.49 0.99 8.82
N TYR A 94 19.67 1.36 7.82
CA TYR A 94 18.28 1.73 8.01
C TYR A 94 17.33 0.83 7.22
N SER A 95 16.12 0.71 7.76
CA SER A 95 14.93 0.23 7.07
C SER A 95 14.03 1.43 6.80
N VAL A 96 13.38 1.45 5.63
CA VAL A 96 12.43 2.49 5.24
C VAL A 96 11.02 1.91 5.20
N VAL A 97 10.09 2.60 5.86
CA VAL A 97 8.66 2.28 5.82
C VAL A 97 7.97 3.25 4.87
N LYS A 98 7.25 2.70 3.88
CA LYS A 98 6.55 3.45 2.83
C LYS A 98 5.08 3.04 2.78
N ALA A 99 4.16 4.00 2.67
CA ALA A 99 2.78 3.66 2.36
C ALA A 99 2.66 3.28 0.87
N ILE A 100 2.06 2.13 0.60
CA ILE A 100 1.72 1.66 -0.75
C ILE A 100 0.26 1.95 -1.06
N LYS A 101 -0.61 1.79 -0.06
CA LYS A 101 -2.04 2.09 -0.14
C LYS A 101 -2.51 2.74 1.15
N VAL A 102 -3.40 3.71 1.03
CA VAL A 102 -4.19 4.27 2.14
C VAL A 102 -5.59 4.57 1.63
N ARG A 103 -6.62 4.10 2.34
CA ARG A 103 -8.03 4.25 1.93
C ARG A 103 -8.46 5.72 1.85
N ASP A 104 -7.98 6.53 2.78
CA ASP A 104 -8.36 7.94 2.93
C ASP A 104 -7.16 8.87 2.77
N GLY A 105 -6.65 8.98 1.55
CA GLY A 105 -5.57 9.91 1.23
C GLY A 105 -4.80 9.46 0.01
N SER A 106 -3.57 9.94 -0.10
CA SER A 106 -2.61 9.38 -1.04
C SER A 106 -1.46 8.69 -0.33
N PRO A 107 -1.02 7.51 -0.79
CA PRO A 107 0.19 6.87 -0.28
C PRO A 107 1.45 7.72 -0.49
N LEU A 108 1.47 8.61 -1.49
CA LEU A 108 2.62 9.48 -1.78
C LEU A 108 2.66 10.72 -0.87
N ASP A 109 1.57 11.03 -0.16
CA ASP A 109 1.54 12.14 0.79
C ASP A 109 2.04 11.70 2.19
N VAL A 110 2.08 10.39 2.45
CA VAL A 110 2.61 9.81 3.69
C VAL A 110 4.15 9.92 3.71
N PRO A 111 4.77 10.38 4.82
CA PRO A 111 6.22 10.43 4.93
C PRO A 111 6.85 9.03 4.85
N MET A 112 8.06 8.96 4.31
CA MET A 112 8.85 7.73 4.35
C MET A 112 9.65 7.72 5.65
N LEU A 113 9.31 6.79 6.54
CA LEU A 113 9.86 6.74 7.89
C LEU A 113 11.10 5.85 7.91
N LEU A 114 12.13 6.26 8.64
CA LEU A 114 13.36 5.50 8.82
C LEU A 114 13.38 4.84 10.19
N PHE A 115 13.84 3.59 10.23
CA PHE A 115 14.06 2.83 11.45
C PHE A 115 15.45 2.18 11.42
N THR A 116 16.07 2.01 12.59
CA THR A 116 17.33 1.28 12.77
C THR A 116 17.31 0.44 14.03
N TRP A 117 18.20 -0.55 14.13
CA TRP A 117 18.37 -1.38 15.32
C TRP A 117 19.26 -0.68 16.35
N ASP A 118 18.71 -0.40 17.54
CA ASP A 118 19.46 0.12 18.68
C ASP A 118 19.90 -1.04 19.57
N LYS A 119 21.22 -1.30 19.62
CA LYS A 119 21.79 -2.40 20.41
C LYS A 119 21.66 -2.20 21.92
N GLN A 120 21.56 -0.96 22.40
CA GLN A 120 21.44 -0.70 23.83
C GLN A 120 20.01 -0.91 24.30
N LYS A 121 19.03 -0.58 23.44
CA LYS A 121 17.60 -0.76 23.73
C LYS A 121 17.04 -2.11 23.30
N ASP A 122 17.82 -2.90 22.56
CA ASP A 122 17.44 -4.21 22.03
C ASP A 122 16.16 -4.18 21.18
N MET A 123 15.98 -3.10 20.41
CA MET A 123 14.79 -2.90 19.59
C MET A 123 15.03 -1.96 18.41
N HIS A 124 14.09 -1.95 17.46
CA HIS A 124 14.06 -0.92 16.42
C HIS A 124 13.63 0.44 16.99
N VAL A 125 14.35 1.49 16.61
CA VAL A 125 14.04 2.87 16.97
C VAL A 125 13.83 3.71 15.71
N SER A 126 13.00 4.76 15.82
CA SER A 126 12.86 5.73 14.73
C SER A 126 14.17 6.49 14.52
N ALA A 127 14.57 6.62 13.26
CA ALA A 127 15.71 7.39 12.80
C ALA A 127 15.28 8.66 12.03
N GLY A 128 14.02 9.08 12.20
CA GLY A 128 13.43 10.23 11.51
C GLY A 128 12.74 9.87 10.20
N GLU A 129 12.66 10.84 9.30
CA GLU A 129 12.02 10.73 7.99
C GLU A 129 13.06 10.90 6.88
N LYS A 130 12.77 10.32 5.71
CA LYS A 130 13.53 10.66 4.50
C LYS A 130 13.36 12.14 4.15
N PRO A 131 14.40 12.79 3.61
CA PRO A 131 14.31 14.14 3.05
C PRO A 131 13.15 14.31 2.07
N ALA A 132 12.64 15.55 1.98
CA ALA A 132 11.55 15.89 1.06
C ALA A 132 11.91 15.61 -0.42
N GLU A 133 13.20 15.69 -0.77
CA GLU A 133 13.74 15.38 -2.09
C GLU A 133 13.50 13.92 -2.48
N ASP A 134 13.71 12.97 -1.55
CA ASP A 134 13.44 11.55 -1.77
C ASP A 134 11.94 11.28 -1.94
N LYS A 135 11.10 12.00 -1.19
CA LYS A 135 9.64 11.92 -1.35
C LYS A 135 9.21 12.41 -2.72
N GLU A 136 9.76 13.52 -3.18
CA GLU A 136 9.47 14.09 -4.50
C GLU A 136 9.98 13.20 -5.63
N LYS A 137 11.20 12.65 -5.48
CA LYS A 137 11.79 11.67 -6.40
C LYS A 137 10.87 10.45 -6.53
N ARG A 138 10.45 9.85 -5.40
CA ARG A 138 9.51 8.73 -5.39
C ARG A 138 8.20 9.09 -6.09
N LYS A 139 7.60 10.24 -5.76
CA LYS A 139 6.34 10.68 -6.37
C LYS A 139 6.46 10.81 -7.89
N LYS A 140 7.58 11.35 -8.38
CA LYS A 140 7.88 11.45 -9.81
C LYS A 140 8.05 10.08 -10.46
N GLU A 141 8.83 9.18 -9.87
CA GLU A 141 9.08 7.84 -10.40
C GLU A 141 7.80 7.00 -10.47
N GLU A 142 6.99 7.00 -9.41
CA GLU A 142 5.72 6.26 -9.33
C GLU A 142 4.70 6.76 -10.37
N LEU A 143 4.49 8.08 -10.43
CA LEU A 143 3.57 8.67 -11.41
C LEU A 143 4.06 8.42 -12.84
N GLN A 144 5.36 8.52 -13.10
CA GLN A 144 5.92 8.23 -14.41
C GLN A 144 5.75 6.74 -14.79
N GLY A 145 5.90 5.83 -13.84
CA GLY A 145 5.62 4.40 -14.04
C GLY A 145 4.16 4.15 -14.43
N ILE A 146 3.23 4.78 -13.72
CA ILE A 146 1.79 4.67 -14.00
C ILE A 146 1.44 5.25 -15.37
N ILE A 147 1.97 6.42 -15.71
CA ILE A 147 1.75 7.02 -17.04
C ILE A 147 2.28 6.10 -18.14
N LYS A 148 3.48 5.52 -17.98
CA LYS A 148 4.01 4.56 -18.95
C LYS A 148 3.07 3.36 -19.15
N GLU A 149 2.44 2.85 -18.09
CA GLU A 149 1.48 1.74 -18.20
C GLU A 149 0.16 2.18 -18.84
N ILE A 150 -0.40 3.33 -18.42
CA ILE A 150 -1.63 3.90 -18.97
C ILE A 150 -1.52 4.12 -20.49
N PHE A 151 -0.36 4.58 -20.97
CA PHE A 151 -0.10 4.86 -22.39
C PHE A 151 0.59 3.72 -23.13
N ARG A 152 0.71 2.54 -22.50
CA ARG A 152 1.37 1.37 -23.11
C ARG A 152 0.72 0.94 -24.43
N SER A 153 -0.61 1.03 -24.52
CA SER A 153 -1.40 0.60 -25.68
C SER A 153 -2.21 1.72 -26.35
N ARG A 154 -2.10 2.97 -25.87
CA ARG A 154 -2.79 4.14 -26.42
C ARG A 154 -1.88 5.36 -26.48
N LYS A 155 -2.04 6.20 -27.52
CA LYS A 155 -1.24 7.42 -27.72
C LYS A 155 -1.81 8.66 -27.03
N LYS A 156 -3.12 8.69 -26.84
CA LYS A 156 -3.87 9.83 -26.29
C LYS A 156 -5.01 9.32 -25.42
N ILE A 157 -5.42 10.13 -24.46
CA ILE A 157 -6.52 9.84 -23.53
C ILE A 157 -7.25 11.13 -23.19
N THR A 158 -8.56 11.08 -22.98
CA THR A 158 -9.31 12.25 -22.48
C THR A 158 -8.97 12.52 -21.01
N TYR A 159 -9.24 13.75 -20.54
CA TYR A 159 -9.06 14.09 -19.12
C TYR A 159 -9.87 13.18 -18.19
N THR A 160 -11.13 12.89 -18.54
CA THR A 160 -12.05 12.07 -17.71
C THR A 160 -11.56 10.63 -17.59
N GLU A 161 -11.10 10.05 -18.70
CA GLU A 161 -10.51 8.71 -18.70
C GLU A 161 -9.21 8.70 -17.88
N LEU A 162 -8.33 9.71 -18.03
CA LEU A 162 -7.10 9.79 -17.25
C LEU A 162 -7.35 9.88 -15.74
N VAL A 163 -8.36 10.65 -15.33
CA VAL A 163 -8.80 10.70 -13.93
C VAL A 163 -9.24 9.32 -13.46
N THR A 164 -10.05 8.63 -14.26
CA THR A 164 -10.58 7.29 -13.93
C THR A 164 -9.46 6.25 -13.80
N GLU A 165 -8.52 6.25 -14.74
CA GLU A 165 -7.38 5.33 -14.78
C GLU A 165 -6.44 5.56 -13.59
N LEU A 166 -6.15 6.81 -13.23
CA LEU A 166 -5.34 7.12 -12.06
C LEU A 166 -6.03 6.71 -10.75
N MET A 167 -7.33 6.94 -10.63
CA MET A 167 -8.11 6.51 -9.47
C MET A 167 -8.05 4.99 -9.30
N GLN A 168 -8.17 4.23 -10.40
CA GLN A 168 -8.10 2.77 -10.37
C GLN A 168 -6.68 2.26 -10.11
N ALA A 169 -5.67 2.82 -10.77
CA ALA A 169 -4.29 2.36 -10.65
C ALA A 169 -3.69 2.61 -9.25
N MET A 170 -4.09 3.69 -8.58
CA MET A 170 -3.54 4.09 -7.27
C MET A 170 -4.52 3.91 -6.11
N ASP A 171 -5.76 3.52 -6.37
CA ASP A 171 -6.86 3.47 -5.38
C ASP A 171 -7.04 4.80 -4.62
N ILE A 172 -7.07 5.91 -5.37
CA ILE A 172 -7.18 7.27 -4.83
C ILE A 172 -8.51 7.94 -5.22
N LYS A 173 -8.90 8.96 -4.47
CA LYS A 173 -10.10 9.78 -4.75
C LYS A 173 -9.87 10.74 -5.91
N GLU A 174 -10.95 11.11 -6.59
CA GLU A 174 -10.96 11.98 -7.76
C GLU A 174 -10.17 13.28 -7.57
N ARG A 175 -10.34 13.95 -6.42
CA ARG A 175 -9.61 15.18 -6.10
C ARG A 175 -8.09 14.99 -6.16
N THR A 176 -7.59 13.89 -5.60
CA THR A 176 -6.15 13.54 -5.61
C THR A 176 -5.68 13.25 -7.03
N ALA A 177 -6.45 12.48 -7.80
CA ALA A 177 -6.14 12.19 -9.20
C ALA A 177 -5.99 13.48 -10.03
N LYS A 178 -6.93 14.43 -9.89
CA LYS A 178 -6.84 15.75 -10.55
C LYS A 178 -5.60 16.52 -10.13
N SER A 179 -5.25 16.50 -8.84
CA SER A 179 -4.02 17.13 -8.34
C SER A 179 -2.76 16.50 -8.96
N TYR A 180 -2.77 15.19 -9.21
CA TYR A 180 -1.64 14.50 -9.84
C TYR A 180 -1.52 14.79 -11.33
N ILE A 181 -2.64 14.90 -12.05
CA ILE A 181 -2.61 15.38 -13.44
C ILE A 181 -2.01 16.77 -13.53
N SER A 182 -2.42 17.70 -12.65
CA SER A 182 -1.83 19.05 -12.61
C SER A 182 -0.33 19.01 -12.31
N TYR A 183 0.07 18.21 -11.32
CA TYR A 183 1.48 18.04 -10.97
C TYR A 183 2.30 17.48 -12.15
N MET A 184 1.80 16.45 -12.83
CA MET A 184 2.45 15.82 -13.97
C MET A 184 2.59 16.80 -15.15
N LYS A 185 1.57 17.62 -15.40
CA LYS A 185 1.63 18.68 -16.42
C LYS A 185 2.69 19.73 -16.10
N THR A 186 2.72 20.24 -14.86
CA THR A 186 3.72 21.23 -14.44
C THR A 186 5.16 20.69 -14.49
N ASN A 187 5.33 19.39 -14.26
CA ASN A 187 6.63 18.72 -14.29
C ASN A 187 7.00 18.14 -15.67
N GLY A 188 6.25 18.45 -16.73
CA GLY A 188 6.54 18.02 -18.09
C GLY A 188 6.40 16.51 -18.34
N MET A 189 5.64 15.80 -17.51
CA MET A 189 5.35 14.37 -17.67
C MET A 189 4.12 14.12 -18.56
N LEU A 190 3.30 15.14 -18.77
CA LEU A 190 2.11 15.11 -19.60
C LEU A 190 1.96 16.43 -20.35
N ASN A 191 1.52 16.33 -21.60
CA ASN A 191 1.16 17.43 -22.48
C ASN A 191 -0.31 17.34 -22.85
N GLN A 192 -0.95 18.49 -23.03
CA GLN A 192 -2.35 18.62 -23.40
C GLN A 192 -2.44 19.17 -24.81
N ASP A 193 -3.15 18.47 -25.70
CA ASP A 193 -3.36 18.92 -27.09
C ASP A 193 -4.54 19.90 -27.23
N SER A 194 -4.70 20.45 -28.44
CA SER A 194 -5.78 21.38 -28.78
C SER A 194 -7.19 20.77 -28.68
N SER A 195 -7.28 19.44 -28.69
CA SER A 195 -8.52 18.68 -28.54
C SER A 195 -8.77 18.26 -27.08
N ASN A 196 -8.05 18.84 -26.12
CA ASN A 196 -8.16 18.58 -24.69
C ASN A 196 -7.78 17.14 -24.28
N ASN A 197 -7.03 16.42 -25.12
CA ASN A 197 -6.49 15.11 -24.81
C ASN A 197 -5.09 15.21 -24.22
N TYR A 198 -4.74 14.24 -23.40
CA TYR A 198 -3.45 14.12 -22.74
C TYR A 198 -2.59 13.06 -23.41
N GLN A 199 -1.29 13.31 -23.44
CA GLN A 199 -0.24 12.40 -23.91
C GLN A 199 1.04 12.63 -23.08
N PRO A 200 1.95 11.65 -22.96
CA PRO A 200 3.25 11.85 -22.32
C PRO A 200 4.08 12.94 -23.01
#